data_AF-A0AAU3Q7P0-F1
#
_entry.id   AF-A0AAU3Q7P0-F1
#
_cell.length_a   1.000
_cell.length_b   1.000
_cell.length_c   1.000
_cell.angle_alpha   90.00
_cell.angle_beta   90.00
_cell.angle_gamma   90.00
#
_symmetry.space_group_name_H-M   'P 1'
#
loop_
_entity.id
_entity.type
_entity.pdbx_description
1 polymer ?
#
loop_
_entity_poly.entity_id
_entity_poly.type
_entity_poly.pdbx_seq_one_letter_code
_entity_poly.pdbx_strand_id
1 'polypeptide(L)'
;MSQPDNDSTRKTMAIRVDPAIHAEISLIAQLRGNTLADEHLQAVLDHIERARNEADLAERADSAIEEIEREAALRRAAIERLRGGRSSAVIATETTDQGSGESTPTPSPRRSRKSADASDG
;
A
#
# COMPACT_ATOMS: atom_id res chain seq x y z
N MET A 1 47.68 -6.46 -9.78
CA MET A 1 46.44 -6.45 -8.99
C MET A 1 45.29 -6.48 -9.99
N SER A 2 44.60 -7.62 -10.12
CA SER A 2 43.41 -7.71 -10.96
C SER A 2 42.25 -7.08 -10.19
N GLN A 3 41.64 -6.02 -10.74
CA GLN A 3 40.40 -5.51 -10.16
C GLN A 3 39.32 -6.60 -10.28
N PRO A 4 38.48 -6.79 -9.25
CA PRO A 4 37.36 -7.71 -9.34
C PRO A 4 36.40 -7.21 -10.43
N ASP A 5 35.98 -8.12 -11.32
CA ASP A 5 35.04 -7.82 -12.39
C ASP A 5 33.73 -7.26 -11.79
N ASN A 6 33.44 -5.98 -12.07
CA ASN A 6 32.25 -5.26 -11.63
C ASN A 6 30.93 -5.81 -12.22
N ASP A 7 30.94 -6.99 -12.83
CA ASP A 7 29.78 -7.61 -13.47
C ASP A 7 28.67 -7.94 -12.46
N SER A 8 28.99 -8.06 -11.17
CA SER A 8 28.00 -8.20 -10.09
C SER A 8 27.07 -6.99 -9.93
N THR A 9 27.38 -5.85 -10.56
CA THR A 9 26.59 -4.61 -10.48
C THR A 9 25.58 -4.48 -11.62
N ARG A 10 25.77 -5.17 -12.75
CA ARG A 10 24.91 -5.04 -13.93
C ARG A 10 23.84 -6.12 -13.92
N LYS A 11 22.59 -5.72 -14.20
CA LYS A 11 21.47 -6.65 -14.38
C LYS A 11 21.18 -6.80 -15.87
N THR A 12 21.17 -8.03 -16.36
CA THR A 12 20.77 -8.35 -17.73
C THR A 12 19.25 -8.40 -17.84
N MET A 13 18.71 -7.79 -18.88
CA MET A 13 17.28 -7.81 -19.18
C MET A 13 17.04 -8.46 -20.55
N ALA A 14 16.17 -9.46 -20.60
CA ALA A 14 15.71 -10.06 -21.84
C ALA A 14 14.28 -9.58 -22.11
N ILE A 15 14.06 -8.97 -23.27
CA ILE A 15 12.74 -8.49 -23.71
C ILE A 15 12.37 -9.10 -25.06
N ARG A 16 11.08 -9.33 -25.27
CA ARG A 16 10.53 -9.69 -26.58
C ARG A 16 10.00 -8.41 -27.21
N VAL A 17 10.42 -8.13 -28.44
CA VAL A 17 9.99 -6.97 -29.21
C VAL A 17 9.44 -7.44 -30.55
N ASP A 18 8.55 -6.64 -31.13
CA ASP A 18 8.04 -6.88 -32.47
C ASP A 18 9.21 -6.84 -33.49
N PRO A 19 9.23 -7.71 -34.50
CA PRO A 19 10.28 -7.71 -35.53
C PRO A 19 10.43 -6.36 -36.25
N ALA A 20 9.35 -5.62 -36.47
CA ALA A 20 9.40 -4.30 -37.08
C ALA A 20 10.12 -3.30 -36.18
N ILE A 21 9.81 -3.29 -34.88
CA ILE A 21 10.49 -2.44 -33.89
C ILE A 21 11.98 -2.78 -33.84
N HIS A 22 12.32 -4.08 -33.82
CA HIS A 22 13.71 -4.53 -33.84
C HIS A 22 14.46 -4.02 -35.08
N ALA A 23 13.82 -4.07 -36.26
CA ALA A 23 14.41 -3.59 -37.50
C ALA A 23 14.67 -2.08 -37.47
N GLU A 24 13.73 -1.29 -36.97
CA GLU A 24 13.87 0.17 -36.82
C GLU A 24 15.04 0.54 -35.90
N ILE A 25 15.10 -0.05 -34.70
CA ILE A 25 16.17 0.27 -33.75
C ILE A 25 17.54 -0.26 -34.22
N SER A 26 17.56 -1.37 -34.95
CA SER A 26 18.79 -1.90 -35.56
C SER A 26 19.35 -0.93 -36.61
N LEU A 27 18.47 -0.35 -37.43
CA LEU A 27 18.86 0.67 -38.40
C LEU A 27 19.37 1.93 -37.70
N ILE A 28 18.69 2.39 -36.63
CA ILE A 28 19.14 3.55 -35.85
C ILE A 28 20.53 3.32 -35.26
N ALA A 29 20.75 2.16 -34.64
CA ALA A 29 22.05 1.79 -34.08
C ALA A 29 23.16 1.81 -35.14
N GLN A 30 22.90 1.24 -36.32
CA GLN A 30 23.83 1.25 -37.45
C GLN A 30 24.15 2.68 -37.92
N LEU A 31 23.13 3.53 -38.07
CA LEU A 31 23.31 4.92 -38.51
C LEU A 31 24.08 5.77 -37.50
N ARG A 32 23.94 5.47 -36.21
CA ARG A 32 24.61 6.18 -35.10
C ARG A 32 25.97 5.59 -34.72
N GLY A 33 26.32 4.41 -35.24
CA GLY A 33 27.55 3.70 -34.86
C GLY A 33 27.51 3.12 -33.44
N ASN A 34 26.31 2.91 -32.90
CA ASN A 34 26.08 2.38 -31.55
C ASN A 34 25.69 0.91 -31.58
N THR A 35 25.72 0.24 -30.42
CA THR A 35 25.14 -1.10 -30.32
C THR A 35 23.64 -1.03 -30.10
N LEU A 36 22.95 -2.11 -30.46
CA LEU A 36 21.53 -2.27 -30.17
C LEU A 36 21.24 -2.08 -28.66
N ALA A 37 22.13 -2.58 -27.79
CA ALA A 37 21.98 -2.45 -26.35
C ALA A 37 22.09 -0.99 -25.87
N ASP A 38 22.99 -0.21 -26.48
CA ASP A 38 23.17 1.21 -26.13
C ASP A 38 21.92 2.03 -26.50
N GLU A 39 21.33 1.79 -27.67
CA GLU A 39 20.09 2.48 -28.08
C GLU A 39 18.92 2.12 -27.16
N HIS A 40 18.81 0.86 -26.73
CA HIS A 40 17.79 0.47 -25.74
C HIS A 40 18.02 1.15 -24.39
N LEU A 41 19.28 1.21 -23.93
CA LEU A 41 19.60 1.86 -22.67
C LEU A 41 19.29 3.36 -22.73
N GLN A 42 19.65 4.04 -23.82
CA GLN A 42 19.32 5.44 -24.01
C GLN A 42 17.82 5.70 -24.03
N ALA A 43 17.05 4.88 -24.76
CA ALA A 43 15.59 5.01 -24.77
C ALA A 43 14.97 4.88 -23.36
N VAL A 44 15.51 4.00 -22.52
CA VAL A 44 15.09 3.85 -21.11
C VAL A 44 15.48 5.07 -20.28
N LEU A 45 16.70 5.59 -20.43
CA LEU A 45 17.14 6.79 -19.71
C LEU A 45 16.30 8.01 -20.07
N ASP A 46 16.04 8.22 -21.36
CA ASP A 46 15.18 9.29 -21.86
C ASP A 46 13.75 9.16 -21.34
N HIS A 47 13.25 7.92 -21.20
CA HIS A 47 11.94 7.69 -20.62
C HIS A 47 11.91 8.04 -19.13
N ILE A 48 12.94 7.66 -18.36
CA ILE A 48 13.06 8.00 -16.94
C ILE A 48 13.13 9.53 -16.77
N GLU A 49 13.91 10.22 -17.59
CA GLU A 49 14.01 11.68 -17.53
C GLU A 49 12.68 12.36 -17.83
N ARG A 50 11.97 11.92 -18.87
CA ARG A 50 10.62 12.42 -19.16
C ARG A 50 9.66 12.16 -18.00
N ALA A 51 9.66 10.93 -17.48
CA ALA A 51 8.81 10.53 -16.36
C ALA A 51 9.05 11.38 -15.10
N ARG A 52 10.30 11.77 -14.81
CA ARG A 52 10.63 12.66 -13.68
C ARG A 52 10.00 14.05 -13.80
N ASN A 53 9.72 14.50 -15.02
CA ASN A 53 9.11 15.81 -15.28
C ASN A 53 7.57 15.74 -15.38
N GLU A 54 6.97 14.55 -15.26
CA GLU A 54 5.51 14.36 -15.26
C GLU A 54 4.95 14.66 -13.86
N ALA A 55 4.13 15.72 -13.74
CA ALA A 55 3.55 16.15 -12.46
C ALA A 55 2.75 15.04 -11.77
N ASP A 56 1.94 14.28 -12.53
CA ASP A 56 1.17 13.15 -12.02
C ASP A 56 2.05 12.07 -11.36
N LEU A 57 3.27 11.86 -11.87
CA LEU A 57 4.18 10.87 -11.31
C LEU A 57 4.83 11.38 -10.02
N ALA A 58 5.12 12.68 -9.93
CA ALA A 58 5.60 13.31 -8.72
C ALA A 58 4.58 13.20 -7.58
N GLU A 59 3.30 13.50 -7.84
CA GLU A 59 2.23 13.35 -6.83
C GLU A 59 2.07 11.91 -6.34
N ARG A 60 2.18 10.94 -7.26
CA ARG A 60 2.17 9.50 -6.91
C ARG A 60 3.41 9.11 -6.11
N ALA A 61 4.57 9.68 -6.40
CA ALA A 61 5.80 9.43 -5.65
C ALA A 61 5.68 9.97 -4.22
N ASP A 62 5.16 11.18 -4.03
CA ASP A 62 4.95 11.77 -2.71
C ASP A 62 3.96 10.93 -1.89
N SER A 63 2.84 10.53 -2.50
CA SER A 63 1.86 9.63 -1.85
C SER A 63 2.49 8.29 -1.45
N ALA A 64 3.40 7.75 -2.28
CA ALA A 64 4.11 6.52 -1.96
C ALA A 64 5.10 6.70 -0.80
N ILE A 65 5.75 7.85 -0.69
CA ILE A 65 6.65 8.18 0.43
C ILE A 65 5.86 8.23 1.75
N GLU A 66 4.71 8.92 1.77
CA GLU A 66 3.87 9.02 2.96
C GLU A 66 3.42 7.65 3.49
N GLU A 67 3.03 6.74 2.58
CA GLU A 67 2.63 5.39 2.97
C GLU A 67 3.81 4.56 3.48
N ILE A 68 4.98 4.66 2.84
CA ILE A 68 6.22 4.01 3.32
C ILE A 68 6.57 4.51 4.72
N GLU A 69 6.46 5.81 4.98
CA GLU A 69 6.76 6.39 6.28
C GLU A 69 5.79 5.92 7.36
N ARG A 70 4.49 5.88 7.04
CA ARG A 70 3.44 5.34 7.93
C ARG A 70 3.72 3.88 8.27
N GLU A 71 3.96 3.05 7.27
CA GLU A 71 4.24 1.63 7.48
C GLU A 71 5.55 1.44 8.26
N ALA A 72 6.59 2.18 7.93
CA ALA A 72 7.87 2.12 8.63
C ALA A 72 7.73 2.58 10.09
N ALA A 73 6.90 3.58 10.39
CA ALA A 73 6.61 4.01 11.77
C ALA A 73 5.88 2.91 12.55
N LEU A 74 4.86 2.28 11.96
CA LEU A 74 4.14 1.17 12.58
C LEU A 74 5.05 -0.04 12.84
N ARG A 75 5.88 -0.42 11.85
CA ARG A 75 6.86 -1.50 11.97
C ARG A 75 7.91 -1.19 13.05
N ARG A 76 8.42 0.05 13.09
CA ARG A 76 9.36 0.51 14.13
C ARG A 76 8.74 0.43 15.54
N ALA A 77 7.54 0.95 15.73
CA ALA A 77 6.84 0.90 17.00
C ALA A 77 6.56 -0.55 17.46
N ALA A 78 6.25 -1.46 16.53
CA ALA A 78 6.09 -2.88 16.84
C ALA A 78 7.40 -3.54 17.29
N ILE A 79 8.52 -3.23 16.61
CA ILE A 79 9.85 -3.72 16.98
C ILE A 79 10.26 -3.17 18.35
N GLU A 80 9.99 -1.91 18.65
CA GLU A 80 10.28 -1.31 19.96
C GLU A 80 9.50 -1.98 21.09
N ARG A 81 8.20 -2.24 20.87
CA ARG A 81 7.38 -3.00 21.83
C ARG A 81 7.90 -4.42 22.05
N LEU A 82 8.36 -5.09 20.99
CA LEU A 82 8.94 -6.43 21.07
C LEU A 82 10.28 -6.43 21.82
N ARG A 83 11.14 -5.43 21.54
CA ARG A 83 12.48 -5.30 22.15
C ARG A 83 12.43 -4.84 23.61
N GLY A 84 11.49 -3.97 23.95
CA GLY A 84 11.34 -3.34 25.28
C GLY A 84 10.35 -4.05 26.20
N GLY A 85 10.22 -5.38 26.12
CA GLY A 85 9.21 -6.16 26.84
C GLY A 85 8.96 -5.72 28.29
N ARG A 86 7.77 -5.13 28.48
CA ARG A 86 7.12 -4.67 29.73
C ARG A 86 7.70 -3.41 30.40
N SER A 87 7.18 -2.25 30.01
CA SER A 87 6.78 -1.26 31.01
C SER A 87 5.26 -1.15 31.03
N SER A 88 4.69 -1.59 32.15
CA SER A 88 3.28 -1.49 32.48
C SER A 88 2.87 -0.02 32.57
N ALA A 89 1.94 0.42 31.73
CA ALA A 89 0.96 1.45 32.11
C ALA A 89 -0.25 1.36 31.15
N VAL A 90 -1.30 0.66 31.59
CA VAL A 90 -2.58 1.27 31.96
C VAL A 90 -3.42 1.67 30.75
N ILE A 91 -4.14 0.70 30.18
CA ILE A 91 -5.56 0.95 29.88
C ILE A 91 -6.29 0.60 31.17
N ALA A 92 -6.47 1.61 32.03
CA ALA A 92 -7.45 1.56 33.10
C ALA A 92 -8.82 1.51 32.44
N THR A 93 -9.29 0.29 32.17
CA THR A 93 -10.73 0.06 32.08
C THR A 93 -11.23 -0.08 33.52
N GLU A 94 -11.21 1.02 34.27
CA GLU A 94 -12.05 1.15 35.45
C GLU A 94 -13.50 1.26 34.97
N THR A 95 -14.18 0.13 34.95
CA THR A 95 -15.56 0.07 35.44
C THR A 95 -15.80 -1.33 35.95
N THR A 96 -15.34 -1.53 37.19
CA THR A 96 -15.90 -2.54 38.08
C THR A 96 -17.34 -2.16 38.34
N ASP A 97 -18.28 -2.91 37.78
CA ASP A 97 -19.57 -3.15 38.44
C ASP A 97 -19.87 -4.65 38.35
N GLN A 98 -19.28 -5.40 39.27
CA GLN A 98 -19.77 -6.72 39.61
C GLN A 98 -20.90 -6.54 40.63
N GLY A 99 -22.13 -6.54 40.13
CA GLY A 99 -23.34 -6.78 40.90
C GLY A 99 -24.07 -7.99 40.33
N SER A 100 -23.75 -9.18 40.85
CA SER A 100 -24.54 -10.39 40.66
C SER A 100 -26.00 -10.13 41.04
N GLY A 101 -26.91 -10.39 40.10
CA GLY A 101 -28.34 -10.16 40.27
C GLY A 101 -29.13 -10.85 39.18
N GLU A 102 -29.17 -12.18 39.26
CA GLU A 102 -30.15 -13.02 38.59
C GLU A 102 -31.57 -12.48 38.76
N SER A 103 -32.27 -12.19 37.66
CA SER A 103 -33.72 -12.44 37.49
C SER A 103 -34.21 -12.06 36.09
N THR A 104 -34.88 -13.04 35.49
CA THR A 104 -35.64 -13.10 34.23
C THR A 104 -36.75 -12.04 34.07
N PRO A 105 -37.29 -11.84 32.84
CA PRO A 105 -38.03 -10.65 32.46
C PRO A 105 -39.48 -10.69 32.96
N THR A 106 -40.00 -9.54 33.40
CA THR A 106 -41.43 -9.37 33.68
C THR A 106 -41.98 -8.17 32.92
N PRO A 107 -42.86 -8.36 31.91
CA PRO A 107 -43.63 -7.27 31.34
C PRO A 107 -44.82 -6.98 32.26
N SER A 108 -44.82 -5.81 32.91
CA SER A 108 -45.98 -5.36 33.68
C SER A 108 -47.00 -4.63 32.79
N PRO A 109 -48.30 -4.97 32.89
CA PRO A 109 -49.37 -4.45 32.04
C PRO A 109 -49.94 -3.14 32.58
N ARG A 110 -50.38 -2.24 31.69
CA ARG A 110 -51.34 -1.19 32.04
C ARG A 110 -52.62 -1.35 31.23
N ARG A 111 -53.58 -2.03 31.87
CA ARG A 111 -55.01 -2.02 31.54
C ARG A 111 -55.62 -0.68 31.90
N SER A 112 -56.35 -0.08 30.96
CA SER A 112 -57.76 0.33 31.10
C SER A 112 -58.18 0.96 29.78
N ARG A 113 -58.96 0.25 28.94
CA ARG A 113 -60.44 0.19 28.93
C ARG A 113 -61.11 1.51 28.53
N LYS A 114 -62.17 1.34 27.70
CA LYS A 114 -63.25 2.28 27.30
C LYS A 114 -63.02 2.84 25.88
N SER A 115 -63.87 2.67 24.87
CA SER A 115 -65.18 2.02 24.65
C SER A 115 -65.44 2.02 23.13
N ALA A 116 -66.34 1.12 22.68
CA ALA A 116 -67.30 1.19 21.55
C ALA A 116 -66.91 1.98 20.27
N ASP A 117 -67.14 1.49 19.06
CA ASP A 117 -68.49 1.22 18.54
C ASP A 117 -68.40 0.70 17.08
N ALA A 118 -69.42 -0.07 16.67
CA ALA A 118 -69.87 -0.40 15.29
C ALA A 118 -68.83 -0.97 14.29
N SER A 119 -68.88 -2.23 13.84
CA SER A 119 -69.95 -2.94 13.10
C SER A 119 -70.45 -2.16 11.88
N ASP A 120 -70.09 -2.62 10.67
CA ASP A 120 -71.00 -3.03 9.58
C ASP A 120 -70.43 -2.68 8.18
N GLY A 121 -70.60 -3.61 7.23
CA GLY A 121 -70.43 -3.41 5.78
C GLY A 121 -69.22 -4.06 5.12
#